data_AF-A0A431HCT7-F1
#
_entry.id   AF-A0A431HCT7-F1
#
_cell.length_a   1.000
_cell.length_b   1.000
_cell.length_c   1.000
_cell.angle_alpha   90.00
_cell.angle_beta   90.00
_cell.angle_gamma   90.00
#
_symmetry.space_group_name_H-M   'P 1'
#
loop_
_entity.id
_entity.type
_entity.pdbx_description
1 polymer ?
#
loop_
_entity_poly.entity_id
_entity_poly.type
_entity_poly.pdbx_seq_one_letter_code
_entity_poly.pdbx_strand_id
1 'polypeptide(L)'
;MNNSFLKNIKNINLTAFFSLIVYPIILITLLIKYVSTYQFGFLELFLLLAGYYMANIAVGLGLHRLWSHDTYKTNKYIEFILVVFSAATLQGPALSWASNHFKHHTYTDTEKDPHTPLKYKNKIMGFLWSHMGWMMTGEGSYKSISKITMVKLGRNKLLRWQLKYYWPIAISMNTIVPALVGYMLGGTAISAFAGFLFIGLGRALQQQATFFVNSLCHFFGTQKYIKGTSRDVWWLFFLLLGENWHNFHHAFPSDYRNGARWYQLDIHKWIIYLMSKCGLAWDLNITSGVRIEAKMMQTIEQVSSLHKERLEYMQNKVVELGNICQQKFLELENSSIICRKKIWKALSNYQYKLNNIKYQLHKQIKNFENPSDKLINGINNKVSKIEQALHSLYNETNNKNSLVQQ
;
A
#
# COMPACT_ATOMS: atom_id res chain seq x y z
N MET A 1 18.15 -8.51 3.58
CA MET A 1 17.67 -7.19 3.11
C MET A 1 18.11 -7.01 1.67
N ASN A 2 17.17 -6.84 0.74
CA ASN A 2 17.42 -6.95 -0.72
C ASN A 2 18.35 -5.85 -1.26
N ASN A 3 19.34 -6.25 -2.06
CA ASN A 3 20.33 -5.41 -2.74
C ASN A 3 19.77 -4.27 -3.61
N SER A 4 18.47 -4.28 -3.96
CA SER A 4 17.86 -3.21 -4.76
C SER A 4 17.65 -1.90 -3.99
N PHE A 5 17.45 -1.94 -2.66
CA PHE A 5 17.23 -0.74 -1.86
C PHE A 5 18.52 0.08 -1.72
N LEU A 6 19.65 -0.58 -1.45
CA LEU A 6 20.96 0.07 -1.33
C LEU A 6 21.47 0.63 -2.67
N LYS A 7 21.11 0.01 -3.80
CA LYS A 7 21.46 0.50 -5.15
C LYS A 7 20.77 1.84 -5.47
N ASN A 8 19.57 2.08 -4.94
CA ASN A 8 18.81 3.33 -5.15
C ASN A 8 19.38 4.53 -4.37
N ILE A 9 20.13 4.33 -3.29
CA ILE A 9 20.72 5.42 -2.49
C ILE A 9 21.78 6.19 -3.30
N LYS A 10 22.46 5.56 -4.26
CA LYS A 10 23.49 6.20 -5.08
C LYS A 10 22.94 7.19 -6.13
N ASN A 11 21.65 7.14 -6.45
CA ASN A 11 21.00 7.96 -7.48
C ASN A 11 19.86 8.82 -6.89
N ILE A 12 20.07 9.41 -5.71
CA ILE A 12 19.08 10.31 -5.12
C ILE A 12 19.01 11.61 -5.93
N ASN A 13 17.81 11.97 -6.36
CA ASN A 13 17.50 13.28 -6.89
C ASN A 13 17.58 14.30 -5.74
N LEU A 14 18.73 14.94 -5.60
CA LEU A 14 19.01 15.91 -4.52
C LEU A 14 18.01 17.06 -4.49
N THR A 15 17.52 17.49 -5.66
CA THR A 15 16.54 18.56 -5.74
C THR A 15 15.19 18.13 -5.18
N ALA A 16 14.72 16.93 -5.53
CA ALA A 16 13.51 16.37 -4.94
C ALA A 16 13.71 16.16 -3.44
N PHE A 17 14.80 15.51 -3.03
CA PHE A 17 15.12 15.29 -1.61
C PHE A 17 15.11 16.59 -0.80
N PHE A 18 15.74 17.65 -1.32
CA PHE A 18 15.72 18.95 -0.68
C PHE A 18 14.30 19.51 -0.55
N SER A 19 13.53 19.54 -1.63
CA SER A 19 12.18 20.10 -1.63
C SER A 19 11.18 19.32 -0.77
N LEU A 20 11.30 18.00 -0.73
CA LEU A 20 10.31 17.11 -0.09
C LEU A 20 10.62 16.83 1.38
N ILE A 21 11.89 16.91 1.78
CA ILE A 21 12.34 16.53 3.13
C ILE A 21 13.06 17.69 3.81
N VAL A 22 14.15 18.19 3.23
CA VAL A 22 15.01 19.18 3.91
C VAL A 22 14.28 20.50 4.13
N TYR A 23 13.59 21.02 3.13
CA TYR A 23 12.89 22.29 3.21
C TYR A 23 11.73 22.27 4.23
N PRO A 24 10.83 21.26 4.24
CA PRO A 24 9.84 21.12 5.32
C PRO A 24 10.46 21.00 6.72
N ILE A 25 11.57 20.27 6.89
CA ILE A 25 12.26 20.17 8.18
C ILE A 25 12.76 21.55 8.63
N ILE A 26 13.38 22.33 7.73
CA ILE A 26 13.81 23.70 8.03
C ILE A 26 12.62 24.55 8.48
N LEU A 27 11.49 24.49 7.76
CA LEU A 27 10.29 25.24 8.15
C LEU A 27 9.75 24.80 9.52
N ILE A 28 9.76 23.52 9.85
CA ILE A 28 9.34 23.01 11.16
C ILE A 28 10.30 23.48 12.26
N THR A 29 11.60 23.46 12.02
CA THR A 29 12.59 23.99 12.98
C THR A 29 12.38 25.50 13.21
N LEU A 30 12.15 26.26 12.14
CA LEU A 30 11.83 27.69 12.23
C LEU A 30 10.49 27.94 12.93
N LEU A 31 9.50 27.06 12.74
CA LEU A 31 8.22 27.11 13.47
C LEU A 31 8.43 27.00 14.97
N ILE A 32 9.18 25.99 15.43
CA ILE A 32 9.48 25.78 16.85
C ILE A 32 10.17 27.02 17.42
N LYS A 33 11.12 27.60 16.68
CA LYS A 33 11.79 28.83 17.10
C LYS A 33 10.84 30.02 17.12
N TYR A 34 9.99 30.19 16.10
CA TYR A 34 9.00 31.28 16.03
C TYR A 34 8.05 31.24 17.23
N VAL A 35 7.39 30.10 17.48
CA VAL A 35 6.40 29.99 18.56
C VAL A 35 7.00 30.05 19.96
N SER A 36 8.31 29.81 20.10
CA SER A 36 9.03 30.01 21.36
C SER A 36 9.27 31.49 21.71
N THR A 37 9.19 32.37 20.71
CA THR A 37 9.54 33.80 20.84
C THR A 37 8.33 34.70 20.60
N TYR A 38 7.43 34.30 19.71
CA TYR A 38 6.26 35.06 19.28
C TYR A 38 4.99 34.22 19.48
N GLN A 39 3.85 34.87 19.70
CA GLN A 39 2.57 34.18 19.85
C GLN A 39 2.02 33.76 18.49
N PHE A 40 1.43 32.57 18.43
CA PHE A 40 0.63 32.15 17.28
C PHE A 40 -0.75 32.76 17.37
N GLY A 41 -1.12 33.58 16.39
CA GLY A 41 -2.40 34.28 16.34
C GLY A 41 -3.19 34.02 15.06
N PHE A 42 -4.17 34.89 14.83
CA PHE A 42 -5.05 34.81 13.67
C PHE A 42 -4.29 34.99 12.35
N LEU A 43 -3.29 35.89 12.31
CA LEU A 43 -2.51 36.15 11.11
C LEU A 43 -1.75 34.89 10.66
N GLU A 44 -1.06 34.21 11.58
CA GLU A 44 -0.30 32.99 11.32
C GLU A 44 -1.21 31.86 10.83
N LEU A 45 -2.36 31.68 11.49
CA LEU A 45 -3.36 30.69 11.08
C LEU A 45 -3.90 30.98 9.68
N PHE A 46 -4.25 32.24 9.41
CA PHE A 46 -4.74 32.67 8.10
C PHE A 46 -3.69 32.43 7.02
N LEU A 47 -2.43 32.81 7.24
CA LEU A 47 -1.32 32.60 6.30
C LEU A 47 -1.08 31.11 6.03
N LEU A 48 -1.15 30.27 7.06
CA LEU A 48 -1.02 28.81 6.92
C LEU A 48 -2.14 28.22 6.06
N LEU A 49 -3.39 28.53 6.37
CA LEU A 49 -4.54 28.02 5.64
C LEU A 49 -4.58 28.57 4.20
N ALA A 50 -4.24 29.85 4.00
CA ALA A 50 -4.13 30.45 2.68
C ALA A 50 -3.05 29.75 1.84
N GLY A 51 -1.87 29.51 2.42
CA GLY A 51 -0.79 28.77 1.75
C GLY A 51 -1.22 27.36 1.34
N TYR A 52 -1.91 26.65 2.24
CA TYR A 52 -2.42 25.30 2.00
C TYR A 52 -3.48 25.27 0.89
N TYR A 53 -4.57 26.03 1.03
CA TYR A 53 -5.69 25.93 0.10
C TYR A 53 -5.39 26.55 -1.27
N MET A 54 -4.59 27.62 -1.35
CA MET A 54 -4.19 28.18 -2.64
C MET A 54 -3.31 27.22 -3.44
N ALA A 55 -2.39 26.51 -2.78
CA ALA A 55 -1.61 25.46 -3.43
C ALA A 55 -2.50 24.30 -3.89
N ASN A 56 -3.47 23.90 -3.07
CA ASN A 56 -4.40 22.83 -3.42
C ASN A 56 -5.26 23.18 -4.64
N ILE A 57 -5.78 24.40 -4.68
CA ILE A 57 -6.54 24.92 -5.83
C ILE A 57 -5.66 24.95 -7.08
N ALA A 58 -4.40 25.40 -6.98
CA ALA A 58 -3.49 25.45 -8.12
C ALA A 58 -3.15 24.05 -8.69
N VAL A 59 -3.02 23.05 -7.82
CA VAL A 59 -2.88 21.64 -8.24
C VAL A 59 -4.15 21.16 -8.94
N GLY A 60 -5.31 21.24 -8.29
CA GLY A 60 -6.56 20.69 -8.81
C GLY A 60 -7.04 21.36 -10.09
N LEU A 61 -7.07 22.69 -10.14
CA LEU A 61 -7.50 23.43 -11.34
C LEU A 61 -6.46 23.36 -12.44
N GLY A 62 -5.20 23.69 -12.13
CA GLY A 62 -4.13 23.85 -13.11
C GLY A 62 -3.48 22.53 -13.51
N LEU A 63 -2.65 22.00 -12.61
CA LEU A 63 -1.82 20.81 -12.89
C LEU A 63 -2.68 19.62 -13.31
N HIS A 64 -3.75 19.36 -12.58
CA HIS A 64 -4.59 18.19 -12.79
C HIS A 64 -5.61 18.38 -13.93
N ARG A 65 -6.64 19.21 -13.71
CA ARG A 65 -7.83 19.25 -14.58
C ARG A 65 -7.62 20.02 -15.88
N LEU A 66 -6.87 21.13 -15.85
CA LEU A 66 -6.61 21.95 -17.03
C LEU A 66 -5.54 21.33 -17.93
N TRP A 67 -4.31 21.16 -17.42
CA TRP A 67 -3.20 20.75 -18.30
C TRP A 67 -3.10 19.23 -18.50
N SER A 68 -3.36 18.44 -17.47
CA SER A 68 -3.20 16.97 -17.58
C SER A 68 -4.42 16.26 -18.14
N HIS A 69 -5.61 16.85 -18.07
CA HIS A 69 -6.84 16.20 -18.54
C HIS A 69 -7.64 17.00 -19.56
N ASP A 70 -7.31 18.27 -19.77
CA ASP A 70 -7.98 19.16 -20.71
C ASP A 70 -9.51 19.19 -20.52
N THR A 71 -9.94 19.17 -19.26
CA THR A 71 -11.37 19.03 -18.88
C THR A 71 -12.16 20.32 -19.00
N TYR A 72 -11.48 21.46 -19.10
CA TYR A 72 -12.05 22.78 -19.33
C TYR A 72 -11.00 23.70 -19.97
N LYS A 73 -11.45 24.82 -20.52
CA LYS A 73 -10.59 25.90 -21.03
C LYS A 73 -10.76 27.14 -20.16
N THR A 74 -9.72 27.97 -20.12
CA THR A 74 -9.71 29.21 -19.35
C THR A 74 -8.94 30.31 -20.07
N ASN A 75 -9.16 31.56 -19.69
CA ASN A 75 -8.47 32.69 -20.30
C ASN A 75 -6.99 32.76 -19.87
N LYS A 76 -6.19 33.56 -20.58
CA LYS A 76 -4.74 33.63 -20.37
C LYS A 76 -4.34 34.23 -19.03
N TYR A 77 -5.17 35.07 -18.42
CA TYR A 77 -4.89 35.67 -17.11
C TYR A 77 -5.00 34.62 -16.00
N ILE A 78 -6.10 33.86 -15.98
CA ILE A 78 -6.28 32.77 -15.02
C ILE A 78 -5.23 31.69 -15.24
N GLU A 79 -4.96 31.33 -16.50
CA GLU A 79 -3.90 30.37 -16.81
C GLU A 79 -2.53 30.84 -16.28
N PHE A 80 -2.18 32.12 -16.45
CA PHE A 80 -0.93 32.67 -15.92
C PHE A 80 -0.87 32.59 -14.39
N ILE A 81 -1.96 32.93 -13.70
CA ILE A 81 -2.05 32.80 -12.22
C ILE A 81 -1.81 31.34 -11.82
N LEU A 82 -2.51 30.39 -12.43
CA LEU A 82 -2.33 28.96 -12.14
C LEU A 82 -0.90 28.49 -12.43
N VAL A 83 -0.27 28.98 -13.50
CA VAL A 83 1.13 28.64 -13.84
C VAL A 83 2.08 29.13 -12.75
N VAL A 84 1.92 30.34 -12.24
CA VAL A 84 2.80 30.86 -11.18
C VAL A 84 2.55 30.13 -9.85
N PHE A 85 1.29 29.94 -9.46
CA PHE A 85 0.94 29.27 -8.22
C PHE A 85 1.28 27.78 -8.22
N SER A 86 1.18 27.09 -9.36
CA SER A 86 1.60 25.68 -9.46
C SER A 86 3.11 25.51 -9.22
N ALA A 87 3.95 26.45 -9.67
CA ALA A 87 5.38 26.41 -9.35
C ALA A 87 5.66 26.60 -7.85
N ALA A 88 4.79 27.32 -7.14
CA ALA A 88 4.88 27.49 -5.69
C ALA A 88 4.71 26.18 -4.91
N THR A 89 4.06 25.17 -5.50
CA THR A 89 3.80 23.86 -4.86
C THR A 89 5.03 22.95 -4.76
N LEU A 90 6.13 23.30 -5.45
CA LEU A 90 7.35 22.48 -5.53
C LEU A 90 7.14 21.05 -6.08
N GLN A 91 6.07 20.80 -6.83
CA GLN A 91 5.79 19.50 -7.45
C GLN A 91 6.36 19.32 -8.86
N GLY A 92 7.20 20.27 -9.30
CA GLY A 92 7.83 20.29 -10.61
C GLY A 92 7.10 21.18 -11.62
N PRO A 93 7.73 21.48 -12.77
CA PRO A 93 7.10 22.27 -13.82
C PRO A 93 5.82 21.60 -14.35
N ALA A 94 4.83 22.38 -14.76
CA ALA A 94 3.53 21.88 -15.22
C ALA A 94 3.63 20.86 -16.36
N LEU A 95 4.54 21.07 -17.33
CA LEU A 95 4.79 20.09 -18.40
C LEU A 95 5.36 18.77 -17.86
N SER A 96 6.25 18.84 -16.87
CA SER A 96 6.80 17.63 -16.24
C SER A 96 5.72 16.89 -15.44
N TRP A 97 4.91 17.63 -14.69
CA TRP A 97 3.83 17.06 -13.90
C TRP A 97 2.82 16.35 -14.80
N ALA A 98 2.33 17.04 -15.85
CA ALA A 98 1.43 16.44 -16.83
C ALA A 98 2.03 15.24 -17.56
N SER A 99 3.34 15.26 -17.85
CA SER A 99 4.05 14.10 -18.40
C SER A 99 4.00 12.87 -17.49
N ASN A 100 4.26 13.05 -16.20
CA ASN A 100 4.18 11.95 -15.24
C ASN A 100 2.73 11.49 -15.04
N HIS A 101 1.78 12.41 -15.03
CA HIS A 101 0.36 12.11 -14.89
C HIS A 101 -0.21 11.36 -16.09
N PHE A 102 0.16 11.73 -17.32
CA PHE A 102 -0.19 10.96 -18.51
C PHE A 102 0.36 9.54 -18.46
N LYS A 103 1.62 9.36 -18.01
CA LYS A 103 2.20 8.02 -17.83
C LYS A 103 1.42 7.22 -16.79
N HIS A 104 1.08 7.83 -15.66
CA HIS A 104 0.29 7.19 -14.61
C HIS A 104 -1.07 6.69 -15.13
N HIS A 105 -1.84 7.53 -15.83
CA HIS A 105 -3.13 7.12 -16.40
C HIS A 105 -3.01 6.10 -17.54
N THR A 106 -1.92 6.16 -18.33
CA THR A 106 -1.71 5.22 -19.44
C THR A 106 -1.30 3.84 -18.94
N TYR A 107 -0.53 3.79 -17.85
CA TYR A 107 0.14 2.59 -17.37
C TYR A 107 -0.24 2.21 -15.94
N THR A 108 -1.40 2.67 -15.46
CA THR A 108 -1.86 2.51 -14.08
C THR A 108 -1.68 1.08 -13.59
N ASP A 109 -1.15 0.93 -12.38
CA ASP A 109 -0.90 -0.38 -11.74
C ASP A 109 0.13 -1.28 -12.44
N THR A 110 0.87 -0.78 -13.45
CA THR A 110 1.96 -1.51 -14.10
C THR A 110 3.33 -0.96 -13.70
N GLU A 111 4.41 -1.67 -14.06
CA GLU A 111 5.78 -1.21 -13.80
C GLU A 111 6.16 0.10 -14.50
N LYS A 112 5.43 0.48 -15.56
CA LYS A 112 5.66 1.72 -16.31
C LYS A 112 4.98 2.94 -15.68
N ASP A 113 4.07 2.74 -14.72
CA ASP A 113 3.53 3.84 -13.93
C ASP A 113 4.60 4.33 -12.94
N PRO A 114 5.03 5.61 -13.03
CA PRO A 114 6.14 6.13 -12.23
C PRO A 114 5.94 5.95 -10.73
N HIS A 115 4.70 6.03 -10.25
CA HIS A 115 4.36 5.97 -8.83
C HIS A 115 3.39 4.82 -8.53
N THR A 116 3.49 3.72 -9.28
CA THR A 116 2.66 2.54 -9.04
C THR A 116 2.75 2.09 -7.58
N PRO A 117 1.60 1.94 -6.88
CA PRO A 117 1.58 1.43 -5.50
C PRO A 117 2.03 -0.04 -5.43
N LEU A 118 2.10 -0.74 -6.58
CA LEU A 118 2.46 -2.15 -6.70
C LEU A 118 3.96 -2.37 -6.96
N LYS A 119 4.79 -1.31 -6.94
CA LYS A 119 6.24 -1.39 -7.19
C LYS A 119 6.93 -2.45 -6.33
N TYR A 120 6.49 -2.59 -5.09
CA TYR A 120 7.03 -3.55 -4.14
C TYR A 120 5.94 -4.49 -3.65
N LYS A 121 6.27 -5.78 -3.47
CA LYS A 121 5.38 -6.78 -2.86
C LYS A 121 4.96 -6.40 -1.44
N ASN A 122 5.83 -5.71 -0.70
CA ASN A 122 5.53 -5.18 0.61
C ASN A 122 4.68 -3.90 0.47
N LYS A 123 3.46 -3.92 1.01
CA LYS A 123 2.50 -2.81 0.92
C LYS A 123 3.01 -1.50 1.52
N ILE A 124 3.77 -1.55 2.61
CA ILE A 124 4.35 -0.34 3.24
C ILE A 124 5.38 0.29 2.30
N MET A 125 6.24 -0.53 1.68
CA MET A 125 7.20 -0.04 0.70
C MET A 125 6.52 0.51 -0.57
N GLY A 126 5.44 -0.13 -1.03
CA GLY A 126 4.61 0.38 -2.13
C GLY A 126 3.94 1.72 -1.80
N PHE A 127 3.46 1.89 -0.56
CA PHE A 127 2.91 3.15 -0.06
C PHE A 127 3.99 4.25 -0.05
N LEU A 128 5.16 3.99 0.53
CA LEU A 128 6.26 4.97 0.58
C LEU A 128 6.77 5.34 -0.82
N TRP A 129 6.82 4.35 -1.74
CA TRP A 129 7.18 4.57 -3.13
C TRP A 129 6.21 5.51 -3.83
N SER A 130 4.92 5.18 -3.81
CA SER A 130 3.85 5.97 -4.46
C SER A 130 3.68 7.36 -3.85
N HIS A 131 3.91 7.49 -2.53
CA HIS A 131 3.82 8.78 -1.85
C HIS A 131 4.92 9.75 -2.29
N MET A 132 6.20 9.35 -2.24
CA MET A 132 7.30 10.25 -2.65
C MET A 132 8.59 9.55 -3.10
N GLY A 133 8.76 8.25 -2.83
CA GLY A 133 9.98 7.52 -3.17
C GLY A 133 10.32 7.56 -4.66
N TRP A 134 9.29 7.56 -5.52
CA TRP A 134 9.45 7.66 -6.97
C TRP A 134 10.08 8.99 -7.44
N MET A 135 9.87 10.09 -6.70
CA MET A 135 10.46 11.39 -7.05
C MET A 135 11.92 11.50 -6.60
N MET A 136 12.24 10.86 -5.47
CA MET A 136 13.58 10.92 -4.88
C MET A 136 14.56 9.96 -5.54
N THR A 137 14.10 8.79 -6.00
CA THR A 137 14.97 7.72 -6.49
C THR A 137 14.53 7.13 -7.83
N GLY A 138 13.45 7.64 -8.42
CA GLY A 138 12.99 7.20 -9.72
C GLY A 138 13.83 7.76 -10.86
N GLU A 139 13.69 7.14 -12.03
CA GLU A 139 14.41 7.49 -13.26
C GLU A 139 13.93 8.81 -13.91
N GLY A 140 12.88 9.42 -13.35
CA GLY A 140 12.26 10.63 -13.88
C GLY A 140 13.00 11.90 -13.47
N SER A 141 13.80 12.46 -14.37
CA SER A 141 14.18 13.88 -14.28
C SER A 141 12.99 14.76 -14.68
N TYR A 142 12.77 15.89 -14.01
CA TYR A 142 11.75 16.87 -14.43
C TYR A 142 11.99 17.43 -15.84
N LYS A 143 13.21 17.25 -16.38
CA LYS A 143 13.57 17.62 -17.75
C LYS A 143 13.09 16.58 -18.77
N SER A 144 12.74 15.37 -18.35
CA SER A 144 12.28 14.27 -19.22
C SER A 144 10.77 14.37 -19.44
N ILE A 145 10.38 15.27 -20.34
CA ILE A 145 8.99 15.47 -20.75
C ILE A 145 8.67 14.50 -21.89
N SER A 146 7.59 13.74 -21.75
CA SER A 146 7.19 12.75 -22.74
C SER A 146 6.79 13.40 -24.07
N LYS A 147 6.99 12.66 -25.17
CA LYS A 147 6.59 13.09 -26.52
C LYS A 147 5.10 13.44 -26.58
N ILE A 148 4.24 12.66 -25.93
CA ILE A 148 2.79 12.91 -25.91
C ILE A 148 2.44 14.23 -25.22
N THR A 149 3.14 14.58 -24.12
CA THR A 149 2.98 15.88 -23.46
C THR A 149 3.38 17.02 -24.38
N MET A 150 4.48 16.90 -25.10
CA MET A 150 4.94 17.95 -26.02
C MET A 150 3.98 18.14 -27.19
N VAL A 151 3.35 17.07 -27.69
CA VAL A 151 2.32 17.16 -28.72
C VAL A 151 1.09 17.91 -28.20
N LYS A 152 0.59 17.57 -27.00
CA LYS A 152 -0.64 18.16 -26.43
C LYS A 152 -0.44 19.58 -25.90
N LEU A 153 0.62 19.82 -25.13
CA LEU A 153 0.82 21.05 -24.36
C LEU A 153 2.03 21.86 -24.82
N GLY A 154 2.93 21.29 -25.61
CA GLY A 154 4.19 21.91 -25.96
C GLY A 154 4.07 23.20 -26.78
N ARG A 155 2.92 23.45 -27.43
CA ARG A 155 2.62 24.72 -28.12
C ARG A 155 2.28 25.88 -27.17
N ASN A 156 1.96 25.59 -25.91
CA ASN A 156 1.61 26.60 -24.92
C ASN A 156 2.85 27.39 -24.47
N LYS A 157 2.93 28.66 -24.87
CA LYS A 157 4.06 29.55 -24.57
C LYS A 157 4.24 29.78 -23.06
N LEU A 158 3.14 29.84 -22.28
CA LEU A 158 3.19 30.04 -20.83
C LEU A 158 3.82 28.84 -20.12
N LEU A 159 3.45 27.62 -20.51
CA LEU A 159 4.02 26.40 -19.93
C LEU A 159 5.51 26.22 -20.27
N ARG A 160 5.91 26.59 -21.49
CA ARG A 160 7.34 26.61 -21.87
C ARG A 160 8.13 27.67 -21.11
N TRP A 161 7.54 28.85 -20.90
CA TRP A 161 8.13 29.90 -20.07
C TRP A 161 8.32 29.42 -18.63
N GLN A 162 7.30 28.82 -18.02
CA GLN A 162 7.40 28.27 -16.67
C GLN A 162 8.46 27.17 -16.59
N LEU A 163 8.52 26.25 -17.56
CA LEU A 163 9.56 25.23 -17.61
C LEU A 163 10.97 25.84 -17.64
N LYS A 164 11.17 26.89 -18.43
CA LYS A 164 12.47 27.58 -18.55
C LYS A 164 12.86 28.31 -17.27
N TYR A 165 11.91 28.97 -16.60
CA TYR A 165 12.15 29.81 -15.42
C TYR A 165 11.63 29.19 -14.12
N TYR A 166 11.47 27.86 -14.08
CA TYR A 166 10.80 27.17 -12.97
C TYR A 166 11.43 27.50 -11.62
N TRP A 167 12.76 27.38 -11.49
CA TRP A 167 13.45 27.60 -10.22
C TRP A 167 13.37 29.06 -9.73
N PRO A 168 13.65 30.08 -10.56
CA PRO A 168 13.40 31.46 -10.18
C PRO A 168 11.97 31.72 -9.68
N ILE A 169 10.96 31.22 -10.39
CA ILE A 169 9.56 31.39 -10.01
C ILE A 169 9.28 30.65 -8.69
N ALA A 170 9.67 29.39 -8.58
CA ALA A 170 9.42 28.54 -7.41
C ALA A 170 10.10 29.09 -6.15
N ILE A 171 11.35 29.56 -6.26
CA ILE A 171 12.09 30.18 -5.15
C ILE A 171 11.39 31.48 -4.75
N SER A 172 11.15 32.39 -5.69
CA SER A 172 10.48 33.67 -5.41
C SER A 172 9.11 33.46 -4.75
N MET A 173 8.33 32.52 -5.27
CA MET A 173 7.01 32.21 -4.72
C MET A 173 7.07 31.56 -3.34
N ASN A 174 8.16 30.89 -2.95
CA ASN A 174 8.33 30.26 -1.63
C ASN A 174 9.15 31.09 -0.64
N THR A 175 9.71 32.24 -1.04
CA THR A 175 10.49 33.12 -0.16
C THR A 175 9.98 34.55 -0.18
N ILE A 176 10.17 35.25 -1.30
CA ILE A 176 9.92 36.69 -1.43
C ILE A 176 8.42 37.00 -1.36
N VAL A 177 7.60 36.35 -2.20
CA VAL A 177 6.17 36.66 -2.28
C VAL A 177 5.44 36.39 -0.95
N PRO A 178 5.64 35.25 -0.27
CA PRO A 178 5.03 35.01 1.02
C PRO A 178 5.47 36.03 2.09
N ALA A 179 6.75 36.41 2.10
CA ALA A 179 7.24 37.43 3.02
C ALA A 179 6.61 38.80 2.76
N LEU A 180 6.45 39.20 1.50
CA LEU A 180 5.76 40.42 1.13
C LEU A 180 4.28 40.38 1.56
N VAL A 181 3.58 39.26 1.36
CA VAL A 181 2.19 39.10 1.81
C VAL A 181 2.09 39.25 3.33
N GLY A 182 2.99 38.60 4.08
CA GLY A 182 3.05 38.73 5.53
C GLY A 182 3.31 40.17 5.98
N TYR A 183 4.25 40.86 5.33
CA TYR A 183 4.54 42.27 5.59
C TYR A 183 3.33 43.18 5.30
N MET A 184 2.67 42.99 4.16
CA MET A 184 1.50 43.79 3.77
C MET A 184 0.33 43.63 4.75
N LEU A 185 0.15 42.45 5.33
CA LEU A 185 -0.96 42.17 6.25
C LEU A 185 -0.65 42.58 7.70
N GLY A 186 0.59 42.46 8.16
CA GLY A 186 0.95 42.73 9.55
C GLY A 186 1.86 43.94 9.79
N GLY A 187 2.38 44.57 8.74
CA GLY A 187 3.14 45.83 8.80
C GLY A 187 4.57 45.74 9.36
N THR A 188 5.03 44.55 9.77
CA THR A 188 6.34 44.40 10.44
C THR A 188 7.22 43.35 9.78
N ALA A 189 8.52 43.41 10.04
CA ALA A 189 9.47 42.37 9.60
C ALA A 189 9.15 40.99 10.22
N ILE A 190 8.59 40.96 11.43
CA ILE A 190 8.12 39.71 12.07
C ILE A 190 6.96 39.14 11.27
N SER A 191 6.00 39.97 10.86
CA SER A 191 4.89 39.55 10.00
C SER A 191 5.37 39.09 8.62
N ALA A 192 6.43 39.70 8.08
CA ALA A 192 7.08 39.22 6.86
C ALA A 192 7.68 37.83 7.05
N PHE A 193 8.40 37.60 8.16
CA PHE A 193 8.93 36.29 8.49
C PHE A 193 7.81 35.26 8.72
N ALA A 194 6.71 35.65 9.35
CA ALA A 194 5.51 34.82 9.49
C ALA A 194 4.91 34.47 8.12
N GLY A 195 4.85 35.43 7.18
CA GLY A 195 4.44 35.20 5.80
C GLY A 195 5.27 34.13 5.11
N PHE A 196 6.60 34.25 5.15
CA PHE A 196 7.52 33.22 4.66
C PHE A 196 7.26 31.85 5.29
N LEU A 197 7.19 31.82 6.62
CA LEU A 197 7.11 30.60 7.41
C LEU A 197 5.77 29.87 7.26
N PHE A 198 4.65 30.54 7.56
CA PHE A 198 3.34 29.91 7.65
C PHE A 198 2.74 29.59 6.28
N ILE A 199 2.90 30.45 5.27
CA ILE A 199 2.51 30.08 3.88
C ILE A 199 3.39 28.92 3.40
N GLY A 200 4.71 28.96 3.68
CA GLY A 200 5.63 27.88 3.34
C GLY A 200 5.21 26.54 3.97
N LEU A 201 4.89 26.54 5.26
CA LEU A 201 4.37 25.37 5.98
C LEU A 201 3.05 24.87 5.39
N GLY A 202 2.10 25.77 5.12
CA GLY A 202 0.83 25.43 4.48
C GLY A 202 1.05 24.69 3.15
N ARG A 203 2.01 25.14 2.33
CA ARG A 203 2.36 24.47 1.07
C ARG A 203 3.06 23.14 1.26
N ALA A 204 3.98 23.04 2.22
CA ALA A 204 4.63 21.78 2.55
C ALA A 204 3.60 20.72 2.99
N LEU A 205 2.62 21.12 3.81
CA LEU A 205 1.49 20.26 4.20
C LEU A 205 0.61 19.89 3.00
N GLN A 206 0.31 20.84 2.12
CA GLN A 206 -0.48 20.60 0.91
C GLN A 206 0.21 19.62 -0.04
N GLN A 207 1.54 19.70 -0.15
CA GLN A 207 2.33 18.78 -0.97
C GLN A 207 2.16 17.34 -0.48
N GLN A 208 2.28 17.10 0.84
CA GLN A 208 2.04 15.77 1.42
C GLN A 208 0.58 15.32 1.21
N ALA A 209 -0.37 16.24 1.32
CA ALA A 209 -1.77 15.94 1.01
C ALA A 209 -1.94 15.50 -0.46
N THR A 210 -1.32 16.20 -1.42
CA THR A 210 -1.36 15.78 -2.84
C THR A 210 -0.81 14.36 -3.01
N PHE A 211 0.26 14.02 -2.31
CA PHE A 211 0.86 12.70 -2.38
C PHE A 211 -0.01 11.59 -1.78
N PHE A 212 -0.98 11.92 -0.91
CA PHE A 212 -2.00 10.96 -0.48
C PHE A 212 -2.97 10.55 -1.59
N VAL A 213 -3.09 11.32 -2.67
CA VAL A 213 -3.85 10.88 -3.85
C VAL A 213 -3.16 9.64 -4.44
N ASN A 214 -1.83 9.67 -4.57
CA ASN A 214 -1.05 8.57 -5.15
C ASN A 214 -0.90 7.39 -4.18
N SER A 215 -0.83 7.65 -2.87
CA SER A 215 -0.68 6.60 -1.87
C SER A 215 -2.00 6.25 -1.21
N LEU A 216 -2.53 7.05 -0.30
CA LEU A 216 -3.72 6.71 0.49
C LEU A 216 -4.94 6.32 -0.37
N CYS A 217 -5.22 7.06 -1.46
CA CYS A 217 -6.33 6.76 -2.38
C CYS A 217 -6.06 5.57 -3.32
N HIS A 218 -4.91 4.89 -3.22
CA HIS A 218 -4.64 3.62 -3.89
C HIS A 218 -4.62 2.42 -2.94
N PHE A 219 -4.75 2.65 -1.63
CA PHE A 219 -4.71 1.59 -0.61
C PHE A 219 -6.02 1.46 0.18
N PHE A 220 -6.74 2.56 0.37
CA PHE A 220 -7.95 2.60 1.22
C PHE A 220 -9.11 3.29 0.49
N GLY A 221 -10.34 2.84 0.73
CA GLY A 221 -11.56 3.41 0.15
C GLY A 221 -12.31 2.45 -0.78
N THR A 222 -13.25 2.99 -1.55
CA THR A 222 -14.22 2.22 -2.35
C THR A 222 -13.89 2.21 -3.85
N GLN A 223 -14.29 1.16 -4.57
CA GLN A 223 -14.07 0.98 -6.02
C GLN A 223 -15.39 0.78 -6.75
N LYS A 224 -16.06 1.89 -7.06
CA LYS A 224 -17.41 1.85 -7.65
C LYS A 224 -17.39 1.84 -9.18
N TYR A 225 -16.33 2.36 -9.81
CA TYR A 225 -16.33 2.70 -11.24
C TYR A 225 -15.28 1.94 -12.06
N ILE A 226 -14.17 1.52 -11.44
CA ILE A 226 -13.16 0.72 -12.14
C ILE A 226 -12.41 -0.17 -11.16
N LYS A 227 -12.01 -1.36 -11.61
CA LYS A 227 -11.07 -2.24 -10.90
C LYS A 227 -9.65 -1.70 -10.97
N GLY A 228 -8.81 -2.11 -10.03
CA GLY A 228 -7.41 -1.68 -9.94
C GLY A 228 -7.06 -1.34 -8.50
N THR A 229 -6.16 -0.39 -8.29
CA THR A 229 -5.83 0.09 -6.95
C THR A 229 -6.51 1.41 -6.59
N SER A 230 -6.91 2.26 -7.55
CA SER A 230 -7.55 3.57 -7.27
C SER A 230 -8.86 3.43 -6.48
N ARG A 231 -9.06 4.32 -5.49
CA ARG A 231 -10.15 4.30 -4.51
C ARG A 231 -10.74 5.69 -4.27
N ASP A 232 -12.05 5.74 -4.05
CA ASP A 232 -12.70 6.92 -3.49
C ASP A 232 -12.62 6.91 -1.96
N VAL A 233 -12.17 8.02 -1.36
CA VAL A 233 -12.05 8.21 0.10
C VAL A 233 -12.81 9.46 0.53
N TRP A 234 -14.08 9.31 0.88
CA TRP A 234 -14.98 10.45 1.09
C TRP A 234 -14.50 11.44 2.15
N TRP A 235 -13.91 10.95 3.26
CA TRP A 235 -13.51 11.79 4.39
C TRP A 235 -12.25 12.63 4.10
N LEU A 236 -11.49 12.36 3.04
CA LEU A 236 -10.32 13.17 2.67
C LEU A 236 -10.67 14.49 1.97
N PHE A 237 -11.95 14.81 1.78
CA PHE A 237 -12.38 15.99 1.03
C PHE A 237 -11.83 17.31 1.60
N PHE A 238 -11.65 17.43 2.93
CA PHE A 238 -11.12 18.65 3.54
C PHE A 238 -9.63 18.85 3.25
N LEU A 239 -8.89 17.77 2.99
CA LEU A 239 -7.47 17.84 2.60
C LEU A 239 -7.29 17.96 1.09
N LEU A 240 -8.12 17.27 0.31
CA LEU A 240 -7.90 17.05 -1.12
C LEU A 240 -8.86 17.85 -2.01
N LEU A 241 -9.86 18.50 -1.42
CA LEU A 241 -10.81 19.40 -2.09
C LEU A 241 -11.54 18.80 -3.31
N GLY A 242 -11.61 17.47 -3.44
CA GLY A 242 -12.23 16.76 -4.56
C GLY A 242 -11.34 15.72 -5.20
N GLU A 243 -10.01 15.83 -5.05
CA GLU A 243 -9.03 14.85 -5.56
C GLU A 243 -9.11 13.49 -4.84
N ASN A 244 -9.91 13.39 -3.76
CA ASN A 244 -10.20 12.17 -3.03
C ASN A 244 -11.20 11.22 -3.72
N TRP A 245 -11.90 11.67 -4.77
CA TRP A 245 -12.77 10.84 -5.61
C TRP A 245 -11.98 10.18 -6.73
N HIS A 246 -10.92 9.47 -6.35
CA HIS A 246 -9.87 9.01 -7.26
C HIS A 246 -10.31 7.82 -8.13
N ASN A 247 -11.20 6.95 -7.64
CA ASN A 247 -11.71 5.84 -8.46
C ASN A 247 -12.64 6.35 -9.56
N PHE A 248 -13.47 7.36 -9.27
CA PHE A 248 -14.25 8.04 -10.30
C PHE A 248 -13.34 8.69 -11.35
N HIS A 249 -12.35 9.46 -10.88
CA HIS A 249 -11.39 10.13 -11.75
C HIS A 249 -10.67 9.17 -12.71
N HIS A 250 -10.18 8.03 -12.19
CA HIS A 250 -9.56 6.99 -13.01
C HIS A 250 -10.50 6.38 -14.06
N ALA A 251 -11.80 6.30 -13.77
CA ALA A 251 -12.79 5.81 -14.74
C ALA A 251 -13.17 6.86 -15.79
N PHE A 252 -13.18 8.14 -15.41
CA PHE A 252 -13.63 9.26 -16.25
C PHE A 252 -12.65 10.44 -16.21
N PRO A 253 -11.40 10.25 -16.66
CA PRO A 253 -10.34 11.25 -16.49
C PRO A 253 -10.59 12.55 -17.28
N SER A 254 -11.52 12.55 -18.23
CA SER A 254 -11.87 13.74 -19.01
C SER A 254 -13.02 14.54 -18.41
N ASP A 255 -13.70 14.06 -17.36
CA ASP A 255 -14.73 14.82 -16.67
C ASP A 255 -14.09 15.92 -15.82
N TYR A 256 -14.58 17.16 -15.88
CA TYR A 256 -14.05 18.24 -15.06
C TYR A 256 -14.32 18.06 -13.56
N ARG A 257 -15.17 17.09 -13.21
CA ARG A 257 -15.56 16.71 -11.85
C ARG A 257 -14.88 15.39 -11.51
N ASN A 258 -14.25 15.34 -10.34
CA ASN A 258 -13.89 14.05 -9.74
C ASN A 258 -15.07 13.51 -8.91
N GLY A 259 -15.81 14.40 -8.26
CA GLY A 259 -17.07 14.05 -7.59
C GLY A 259 -18.27 14.40 -8.47
N ALA A 260 -18.76 13.47 -9.28
CA ALA A 260 -19.87 13.73 -10.21
C ALA A 260 -21.22 14.01 -9.54
N ARG A 261 -21.48 13.44 -8.35
CA ARG A 261 -22.74 13.65 -7.63
C ARG A 261 -22.72 15.00 -6.89
N TRP A 262 -23.89 15.59 -6.67
CA TRP A 262 -24.00 16.92 -6.04
C TRP A 262 -23.51 16.94 -4.58
N TYR A 263 -23.74 15.85 -3.84
CA TYR A 263 -23.30 15.68 -2.44
C TYR A 263 -21.83 15.25 -2.32
N GLN A 264 -21.16 14.90 -3.43
CA GLN A 264 -19.74 14.64 -3.41
C GLN A 264 -19.00 15.98 -3.37
N LEU A 265 -18.41 16.25 -2.21
CA LEU A 265 -17.62 17.44 -1.93
C LEU A 265 -16.39 17.44 -2.84
N ASP A 266 -16.45 18.28 -3.86
CA ASP A 266 -15.41 18.53 -4.85
C ASP A 266 -15.43 20.05 -5.06
N ILE A 267 -14.60 20.74 -4.28
CA ILE A 267 -14.52 22.20 -4.25
C ILE A 267 -13.97 22.71 -5.58
N HIS A 268 -12.99 22.01 -6.18
CA HIS A 268 -12.45 22.39 -7.48
C HIS A 268 -13.53 22.42 -8.56
N LYS A 269 -14.45 21.43 -8.59
CA LYS A 269 -15.61 21.43 -9.48
C LYS A 269 -16.45 22.71 -9.31
N TRP A 270 -16.71 23.12 -8.08
CA TRP A 270 -17.52 24.31 -7.82
C TRP A 270 -16.78 25.59 -8.22
N ILE A 271 -15.48 25.68 -7.99
CA ILE A 271 -14.67 26.82 -8.46
C ILE A 271 -14.70 26.90 -9.98
N ILE A 272 -14.48 25.79 -10.71
CA ILE A 272 -14.52 25.75 -12.18
C ILE A 272 -15.91 26.11 -12.70
N TYR A 273 -16.97 25.64 -12.04
CA TYR A 273 -18.35 25.99 -12.38
C TYR A 273 -18.64 27.48 -12.17
N LEU A 274 -18.21 28.07 -11.07
CA LEU A 274 -18.37 29.51 -10.84
C LEU A 274 -17.55 30.33 -11.84
N MET A 275 -16.33 29.91 -12.15
CA MET A 275 -15.52 30.51 -13.20
C MET A 275 -16.25 30.50 -14.55
N SER A 276 -16.99 29.44 -14.88
CA SER A 276 -17.74 29.39 -16.14
C SER A 276 -18.93 30.33 -16.17
N LYS A 277 -19.60 30.54 -15.03
CA LYS A 277 -20.64 31.56 -14.89
C LYS A 277 -20.12 32.98 -15.06
N CYS A 278 -18.87 33.24 -14.69
CA CYS A 278 -18.22 34.52 -14.87
C CYS A 278 -17.50 34.68 -16.24
N GLY A 279 -17.63 33.72 -17.17
CA GLY A 279 -16.92 33.75 -18.45
C GLY A 279 -15.39 33.56 -18.34
N LEU A 280 -14.89 33.09 -17.19
CA LEU A 280 -13.48 32.80 -16.94
C LEU A 280 -13.09 31.37 -17.33
N ALA A 281 -14.08 30.48 -17.49
CA ALA A 281 -13.91 29.11 -17.97
C ALA A 281 -14.99 28.72 -18.97
N TRP A 282 -14.67 27.83 -19.90
CA TRP A 282 -15.61 27.29 -20.90
C TRP A 282 -15.21 25.87 -21.30
N ASP A 283 -16.02 25.24 -22.16
CA ASP A 283 -15.84 23.85 -22.63
C ASP A 283 -15.69 22.82 -21.49
N LEU A 284 -16.50 22.97 -20.44
CA LEU A 284 -16.50 22.04 -19.31
C LEU A 284 -17.00 20.66 -19.79
N ASN A 285 -16.13 19.66 -19.72
CA ASN A 285 -16.45 18.30 -20.15
C ASN A 285 -17.17 17.51 -19.05
N ILE A 286 -18.34 16.97 -19.36
CA ILE A 286 -19.24 16.30 -18.41
C ILE A 286 -19.58 14.91 -18.94
N THR A 287 -19.23 13.88 -18.19
CA THR A 287 -19.67 12.51 -18.48
C THR A 287 -21.17 12.39 -18.18
N SER A 288 -21.93 11.83 -19.12
CA SER A 288 -23.36 11.61 -18.97
C SER A 288 -23.67 10.61 -17.84
N GLY A 289 -24.78 10.83 -17.13
CA GLY A 289 -25.22 9.96 -16.03
C GLY A 289 -25.37 8.51 -16.46
N VAL A 290 -25.95 8.27 -17.63
CA VAL A 290 -26.11 6.92 -18.21
C VAL A 290 -24.76 6.22 -18.39
N ARG A 291 -23.73 6.92 -18.85
CA ARG A 291 -22.38 6.35 -19.01
C ARG A 291 -21.73 6.05 -17.66
N ILE A 292 -21.96 6.89 -16.66
CA ILE A 292 -21.49 6.65 -15.28
C ILE A 292 -22.13 5.39 -14.72
N GLU A 293 -23.46 5.27 -14.84
CA GLU A 293 -24.23 4.13 -14.33
C GLU A 293 -23.88 2.83 -15.05
N ALA A 294 -23.77 2.86 -16.37
CA ALA A 294 -23.34 1.70 -17.16
C ALA A 294 -21.96 1.20 -16.70
N LYS A 295 -21.02 2.11 -16.42
CA LYS A 295 -19.68 1.75 -15.94
C LYS A 295 -19.69 1.16 -14.53
N MET A 296 -20.53 1.69 -13.65
CA MET A 296 -20.74 1.12 -12.31
C MET A 296 -21.29 -0.31 -12.40
N MET A 297 -22.32 -0.53 -13.22
CA MET A 297 -22.92 -1.85 -13.44
C MET A 297 -21.89 -2.83 -14.00
N GLN A 298 -21.11 -2.41 -15.00
CA GLN A 298 -20.01 -3.21 -15.55
C GLN A 298 -19.01 -3.60 -14.46
N THR A 299 -18.64 -2.67 -13.58
CA THR A 299 -17.67 -2.93 -12.51
C THR A 299 -18.24 -3.91 -11.47
N ILE A 300 -19.50 -3.76 -11.10
CA ILE A 300 -20.21 -4.68 -10.19
C ILE A 300 -20.23 -6.10 -10.77
N GLU A 301 -20.63 -6.24 -12.03
CA GLU A 301 -20.67 -7.54 -12.72
C GLU A 301 -19.29 -8.20 -12.73
N GLN A 302 -18.27 -7.44 -13.12
CA GLN A 302 -16.90 -7.93 -13.15
C GLN A 302 -16.38 -8.32 -11.75
N VAL A 303 -16.68 -7.56 -10.69
CA VAL A 303 -16.25 -7.89 -9.32
C VAL A 303 -17.01 -9.12 -8.81
N SER A 304 -18.30 -9.20 -9.10
CA SER A 304 -19.15 -10.35 -8.76
C SER A 304 -18.63 -11.64 -9.42
N SER A 305 -18.26 -11.59 -10.71
CA SER A 305 -17.71 -12.74 -11.42
C SER A 305 -16.40 -13.24 -10.79
N LEU A 306 -15.48 -12.33 -10.44
CA LEU A 306 -14.23 -12.70 -9.76
C LEU A 306 -14.48 -13.31 -8.37
N HIS A 307 -15.44 -12.78 -7.62
CA HIS A 307 -15.81 -13.36 -6.33
C HIS A 307 -16.36 -14.77 -6.49
N LYS A 308 -17.19 -15.01 -7.51
CA LYS A 308 -17.71 -16.34 -7.84
C LYS A 308 -16.58 -17.31 -8.19
N GLU A 309 -15.69 -16.92 -9.11
CA GLU A 309 -14.51 -17.74 -9.48
C GLU A 309 -13.63 -18.06 -8.26
N ARG A 310 -13.42 -17.08 -7.36
CA ARG A 310 -12.65 -17.29 -6.13
C ARG A 310 -13.36 -18.24 -5.16
N LEU A 311 -14.68 -18.13 -5.03
CA LEU A 311 -15.47 -19.03 -4.20
C LEU A 311 -15.40 -20.46 -4.74
N GLU A 312 -15.55 -20.65 -6.04
CA GLU A 312 -15.41 -21.95 -6.71
C GLU A 312 -14.00 -22.53 -6.51
N TYR A 313 -12.96 -21.72 -6.67
CA TYR A 313 -11.58 -22.14 -6.40
C TYR A 313 -11.37 -22.55 -4.93
N MET A 314 -11.88 -21.78 -3.98
CA MET A 314 -11.79 -22.11 -2.55
C MET A 314 -12.55 -23.39 -2.23
N GLN A 315 -13.75 -23.58 -2.79
CA GLN A 315 -14.54 -24.79 -2.62
C GLN A 315 -13.78 -26.03 -3.13
N ASN A 316 -13.18 -25.92 -4.33
CA ASN A 316 -12.36 -26.99 -4.89
C ASN A 316 -11.14 -27.30 -3.99
N LYS A 317 -10.47 -26.27 -3.46
CA LYS A 317 -9.34 -26.46 -2.53
C LYS A 317 -9.75 -27.09 -1.21
N VAL A 318 -10.93 -26.76 -0.68
CA VAL A 318 -11.48 -27.39 0.53
C VAL A 318 -11.76 -28.88 0.28
N VAL A 319 -12.35 -29.24 -0.86
CA VAL A 319 -12.59 -30.65 -1.24
C VAL A 319 -11.27 -31.41 -1.40
N GLU A 320 -10.27 -30.82 -2.07
CA GLU A 320 -8.93 -31.41 -2.22
C GLU A 320 -8.28 -31.68 -0.86
N LEU A 321 -8.30 -30.71 0.04
CA LEU A 321 -7.79 -30.87 1.40
C LEU A 321 -8.55 -31.94 2.19
N GLY A 322 -9.88 -32.00 2.05
CA GLY A 322 -10.72 -33.04 2.65
C GLY A 322 -10.31 -34.45 2.19
N ASN A 323 -10.07 -34.63 0.90
CA ASN A 323 -9.61 -35.91 0.34
C ASN A 323 -8.20 -36.29 0.84
N ILE A 324 -7.27 -35.33 0.92
CA ILE A 324 -5.93 -35.55 1.46
C ILE A 324 -6.01 -35.96 2.94
N CYS A 325 -6.83 -35.26 3.74
CA CYS A 325 -7.05 -35.62 5.14
C CYS A 325 -7.64 -37.02 5.29
N GLN A 326 -8.61 -37.41 4.46
CA GLN A 326 -9.20 -38.75 4.50
C GLN A 326 -8.18 -39.83 4.12
N GLN A 327 -7.35 -39.60 3.08
CA GLN A 327 -6.27 -40.53 2.72
C GLN A 327 -5.26 -40.69 3.86
N LYS A 328 -4.83 -39.57 4.47
CA LYS A 328 -3.91 -39.60 5.61
C LYS A 328 -4.51 -40.32 6.82
N PHE A 329 -5.80 -40.15 7.07
CA PHE A 329 -6.51 -40.89 8.11
C PHE A 329 -6.51 -42.40 7.86
N LEU A 330 -6.83 -42.83 6.64
CA LEU A 330 -6.76 -44.26 6.27
C LEU A 330 -5.33 -44.81 6.37
N GLU A 331 -4.31 -44.06 5.96
CA GLU A 331 -2.90 -44.45 6.11
C GLU A 331 -2.54 -44.66 7.59
N LEU A 332 -2.98 -43.77 8.47
CA LEU A 332 -2.79 -43.87 9.91
C LEU A 332 -3.53 -45.07 10.51
N GLU A 333 -4.78 -45.30 10.11
CA GLU A 333 -5.58 -46.45 10.56
C GLU A 333 -4.94 -47.77 10.15
N ASN A 334 -4.52 -47.90 8.89
CA ASN A 334 -3.82 -49.07 8.38
C ASN A 334 -2.49 -49.30 9.13
N SER A 335 -1.73 -48.23 9.36
CA SER A 335 -0.49 -48.29 10.14
C SER A 335 -0.73 -48.74 11.58
N SER A 336 -1.81 -48.25 12.20
CA SER A 336 -2.27 -48.67 13.53
C SER A 336 -2.64 -50.15 13.58
N ILE A 337 -3.37 -50.67 12.58
CA ILE A 337 -3.73 -52.09 12.49
C ILE A 337 -2.48 -52.95 12.33
N ILE A 338 -1.54 -52.56 11.46
CA ILE A 338 -0.27 -53.28 11.26
C ILE A 338 0.53 -53.31 12.56
N CYS A 339 0.62 -52.20 13.27
CA CYS A 339 1.29 -52.11 14.56
C CYS A 339 0.65 -53.07 15.59
N ARG A 340 -0.69 -53.03 15.73
CA ARG A 340 -1.45 -53.93 16.60
C ARG A 340 -1.19 -55.41 16.28
N LYS A 341 -1.19 -55.79 15.00
CA LYS A 341 -0.87 -57.17 14.57
C LYS A 341 0.55 -57.59 14.94
N LYS A 342 1.55 -56.71 14.77
CA LYS A 342 2.94 -56.99 15.16
C LYS A 342 3.07 -57.22 16.66
N ILE A 343 2.43 -56.36 17.48
CA ILE A 343 2.41 -56.50 18.94
C ILE A 343 1.77 -57.82 19.35
N TRP A 344 0.59 -58.13 18.80
CA TRP A 344 -0.10 -59.39 19.08
C TRP A 344 0.75 -60.62 18.74
N LYS A 345 1.38 -60.64 17.55
CA LYS A 345 2.27 -61.75 17.16
C LYS A 345 3.44 -61.91 18.11
N ALA A 346 4.05 -60.80 18.55
CA ALA A 346 5.13 -60.83 19.52
C ALA A 346 4.63 -61.41 20.86
N LEU A 347 3.52 -60.91 21.40
CA LEU A 347 2.93 -61.38 22.66
C LEU A 347 2.59 -62.88 22.61
N SER A 348 1.95 -63.36 21.54
CA SER A 348 1.64 -64.78 21.36
C SER A 348 2.90 -65.65 21.32
N ASN A 349 3.97 -65.19 20.66
CA ASN A 349 5.25 -65.90 20.65
C ASN A 349 5.89 -65.97 22.06
N TYR A 350 5.83 -64.89 22.83
CA TYR A 350 6.35 -64.89 24.20
C TYR A 350 5.51 -65.79 25.11
N GLN A 351 4.18 -65.77 24.97
CA GLN A 351 3.29 -66.65 25.72
C GLN A 351 3.53 -68.12 25.40
N TYR A 352 3.76 -68.45 24.12
CA TYR A 352 4.17 -69.81 23.72
C TYR A 352 5.50 -70.22 24.35
N LYS A 353 6.53 -69.35 24.33
CA LYS A 353 7.82 -69.60 24.99
C LYS A 353 7.66 -69.82 26.50
N LEU A 354 6.86 -69.00 27.17
CA LEU A 354 6.55 -69.13 28.59
C LEU A 354 5.86 -70.47 28.89
N ASN A 355 4.87 -70.86 28.10
CA ASN A 355 4.19 -72.15 28.25
C ASN A 355 5.14 -73.34 28.04
N ASN A 356 6.04 -73.27 27.06
CA ASN A 356 7.07 -74.29 26.85
C ASN A 356 8.03 -74.37 28.04
N ILE A 357 8.48 -73.24 28.58
CA ILE A 357 9.33 -73.21 29.78
C ILE A 357 8.56 -73.82 30.97
N LYS A 358 7.30 -73.42 31.18
CA LYS A 358 6.43 -73.99 32.22
C LYS A 358 6.29 -75.50 32.07
N TYR A 359 6.09 -76.01 30.85
CA TYR A 359 6.02 -77.44 30.57
C TYR A 359 7.33 -78.18 30.88
N GLN A 360 8.47 -77.63 30.43
CA GLN A 360 9.80 -78.21 30.71
C GLN A 360 10.09 -78.22 32.21
N LEU A 361 9.75 -77.14 32.92
CA LEU A 361 9.83 -77.05 34.38
C LEU A 361 8.99 -78.12 35.05
N HIS A 362 7.72 -78.26 34.65
CA HIS A 362 6.82 -79.27 35.21
C HIS A 362 7.36 -80.69 35.00
N LYS A 363 7.91 -80.98 33.80
CA LYS A 363 8.51 -82.27 33.48
C LYS A 363 9.77 -82.56 34.31
N GLN A 364 10.60 -81.53 34.55
CA GLN A 364 11.81 -81.67 35.37
C GLN A 364 11.50 -81.82 36.86
N ILE A 365 10.52 -81.08 37.38
CA ILE A 365 10.07 -81.16 38.78
C ILE A 365 9.43 -82.51 39.10
N LYS A 366 8.65 -83.09 38.16
CA LYS A 366 8.01 -84.41 38.36
C LYS A 366 9.01 -85.58 38.47
N ASN A 367 10.28 -85.36 38.13
CA ASN A 367 11.33 -86.37 38.10
C ASN A 367 12.45 -86.12 39.15
N PHE A 368 12.29 -85.19 40.10
CA PHE A 368 13.34 -84.81 41.05
C PHE A 368 12.80 -84.54 42.46
N GLU A 369 13.40 -85.17 43.49
CA GLU A 369 13.04 -84.98 44.91
C GLU A 369 13.79 -83.82 45.60
N ASN A 370 14.83 -83.22 44.99
CA ASN A 370 15.48 -82.00 45.52
C ASN A 370 16.27 -81.24 44.42
N PRO A 371 15.85 -80.02 43.99
CA PRO A 371 16.51 -79.28 42.92
C PRO A 371 17.78 -78.53 43.39
N SER A 372 18.86 -78.56 42.58
CA SER A 372 20.11 -77.83 42.88
C SER A 372 20.05 -76.34 42.51
N ASP A 373 20.80 -75.50 43.24
CA ASP A 373 20.87 -74.04 43.02
C ASP A 373 21.21 -73.64 41.58
N LYS A 374 21.95 -74.50 40.87
CA LYS A 374 22.31 -74.29 39.46
C LYS A 374 21.09 -74.33 38.54
N LEU A 375 20.10 -75.16 38.85
CA LEU A 375 18.84 -75.25 38.11
C LEU A 375 17.97 -74.02 38.38
N ILE A 376 17.82 -73.64 39.65
CA ILE A 376 17.06 -72.45 40.07
C ILE A 376 17.65 -71.19 39.43
N ASN A 377 18.97 -71.04 39.46
CA ASN A 377 19.66 -69.92 38.82
C ASN A 377 19.51 -69.93 37.29
N GLY A 378 19.51 -71.11 36.65
CA GLY A 378 19.25 -71.24 35.22
C GLY A 378 17.84 -70.82 34.83
N ILE A 379 16.85 -71.09 35.68
CA ILE A 379 15.45 -70.70 35.50
C ILE A 379 15.27 -69.20 35.70
N ASN A 380 15.80 -68.66 36.81
CA ASN A 380 15.74 -67.23 37.11
C ASN A 380 16.39 -66.40 36.01
N ASN A 381 17.52 -66.85 35.44
CA ASN A 381 18.14 -66.18 34.29
C ASN A 381 17.25 -66.19 33.04
N LYS A 382 16.51 -67.28 32.78
CA LYS A 382 15.58 -67.34 31.64
C LYS A 382 14.34 -66.47 31.86
N VAL A 383 13.80 -66.43 33.08
CA VAL A 383 12.68 -65.55 33.45
C VAL A 383 13.09 -64.08 33.34
N SER A 384 14.24 -63.71 33.92
CA SER A 384 14.78 -62.35 33.84
C SER A 384 14.99 -61.87 32.39
N LYS A 385 15.48 -62.74 31.50
CA LYS A 385 15.58 -62.42 30.06
C LYS A 385 14.23 -62.18 29.39
N ILE A 386 13.16 -62.86 29.84
CA ILE A 386 11.80 -62.64 29.32
C ILE A 386 11.24 -61.33 29.87
N GLU A 387 11.44 -61.03 31.16
CA GLU A 387 11.02 -59.75 31.77
C GLU A 387 11.70 -58.56 31.09
N GLN A 388 13.01 -58.62 30.87
CA GLN A 388 13.75 -57.57 30.14
C GLN A 388 13.23 -57.39 28.71
N ALA A 389 12.89 -58.49 28.02
CA ALA A 389 12.33 -58.41 26.67
C ALA A 389 10.91 -57.79 26.66
N LEU A 390 10.06 -58.11 27.65
CA LEU A 390 8.74 -57.50 27.81
C LEU A 390 8.84 -56.00 28.13
N HIS A 391 9.79 -55.63 28.99
CA HIS A 391 10.03 -54.23 29.36
C HIS A 391 10.53 -53.39 28.17
N SER A 392 11.37 -53.97 27.31
CA SER A 392 11.80 -53.35 26.05
C SER A 392 10.63 -53.12 25.08
N LEU A 393 9.74 -54.11 24.94
CA LEU A 393 8.55 -54.01 24.09
C LEU A 393 7.55 -52.95 24.60
N TYR A 394 7.40 -52.82 25.92
CA TYR A 394 6.60 -51.75 26.54
C TYR A 394 7.20 -50.35 26.26
N ASN A 395 8.53 -50.22 26.32
CA ASN A 395 9.20 -48.94 26.07
C ASN A 395 9.15 -48.54 24.58
N GLU A 396 9.29 -49.50 23.65
CA GLU A 396 9.16 -49.24 22.21
C GLU A 396 7.74 -48.81 21.79
N THR A 397 6.72 -49.32 22.49
CA THR A 397 5.33 -48.93 22.23
C THR A 397 4.99 -47.55 22.80
N ASN A 398 5.52 -47.19 23.96
CA ASN A 398 5.35 -45.84 24.54
C ASN A 398 6.11 -44.75 23.78
N ASN A 399 7.34 -45.01 23.31
CA ASN A 399 8.12 -44.02 22.55
C ASN A 399 7.54 -43.66 21.17
N LYS A 400 6.56 -44.43 20.67
CA LYS A 400 5.85 -44.09 19.42
C LYS A 400 4.57 -43.28 19.65
N ASN A 401 3.97 -43.32 20.86
CA ASN A 401 2.82 -42.49 21.18
C ASN A 401 3.18 -41.00 21.34
N SER A 402 4.42 -40.67 21.68
CA SER A 402 4.91 -39.27 21.75
C SER A 402 5.10 -38.60 20.38
N LEU A 403 5.14 -39.37 19.28
CA LEU A 403 5.25 -38.86 17.90
C LEU A 403 3.90 -38.56 17.23
N VAL A 404 2.78 -38.87 17.89
CA VAL A 404 1.41 -38.64 17.38
C VAL A 404 0.78 -37.35 17.94
N GLN A 405 1.50 -36.61 18.79
CA GLN A 405 1.05 -35.33 19.38
C GLN A 405 1.68 -34.07 18.76
N GLN A 406 2.44 -34.19 17.68
CA GLN A 406 2.87 -33.06 16.83
C GLN A 406 2.11 -33.13 15.50
#